data_AF-M6AFJ2-F1
#
_entry.id   AF-M6AFJ2-F1
#
_cell.length_a   1.000
_cell.length_b   1.000
_cell.length_c   1.000
_cell.angle_alpha   90.00
_cell.angle_beta   90.00
_cell.angle_gamma   90.00
#
_symmetry.space_group_name_H-M   'P 1'
#
loop_
_entity.id
_entity.type
_entity.pdbx_description
1 polymer ?
#
loop_
_entity_poly.entity_id
_entity_poly.type
_entity_poly.pdbx_seq_one_letter_code
_entity_poly.pdbx_strand_id
1 'polypeptide(L)'
;MKMKKTIWILFCSVLLSCKGSIDLEKFASARTSERKGTPALFYLNESEFSAKNFRKEFFFERKHIAGKFDPVTPPEIEAELQRYIEETIVLNEAIAKADLNSAEAQKYLWPFVRKAVISYYLSKESGEFEIAENSNEVEVSDELIERYYSQNKELLKEKNPTELKKKLRNTAILIKIRERLALSQEKKKIILGKMRQNNKVRIVQKEVFTKDLYEK
;
A
#
# COMPACT_ATOMS: atom_id res chain seq x y z
N MET A 1 -46.56 50.60 12.11
CA MET A 1 -47.03 49.89 13.32
C MET A 1 -46.65 48.42 13.19
N LYS A 2 -45.78 47.95 14.09
CA LYS A 2 -45.42 46.57 14.48
C LYS A 2 -44.98 45.57 13.38
N MET A 3 -43.66 45.36 13.38
CA MET A 3 -42.92 44.18 12.93
C MET A 3 -43.65 42.85 13.20
N LYS A 4 -43.60 41.93 12.23
CA LYS A 4 -43.52 40.50 12.52
C LYS A 4 -42.33 39.92 11.77
N LYS A 5 -41.26 39.63 12.54
CA LYS A 5 -40.10 38.86 12.12
C LYS A 5 -40.53 37.40 12.00
N THR A 6 -40.70 36.90 10.79
CA THR A 6 -40.79 35.45 10.55
C THR A 6 -39.38 34.96 10.24
N ILE A 7 -38.66 34.60 11.29
CA ILE A 7 -37.39 33.90 11.20
C ILE A 7 -37.73 32.48 10.71
N TRP A 8 -37.48 32.22 9.43
CA TRP A 8 -37.51 30.86 8.89
C TRP A 8 -36.13 30.26 9.12
N ILE A 9 -35.97 29.62 10.27
CA ILE A 9 -34.83 28.76 10.55
C ILE A 9 -34.98 27.53 9.65
N LEU A 10 -34.36 27.58 8.47
CA LEU A 10 -34.10 26.41 7.65
C LEU A 10 -32.95 25.64 8.30
N PHE A 11 -33.27 24.94 9.40
CA PHE A 11 -32.38 23.94 10.00
C PHE A 11 -32.51 22.66 9.16
N CYS A 12 -31.96 22.67 7.94
CA CYS A 12 -31.61 21.42 7.28
C CYS A 12 -30.38 20.89 7.99
N SER A 13 -30.65 20.10 9.03
CA SER A 13 -29.71 19.27 9.77
C SER A 13 -28.94 18.35 8.82
N VAL A 14 -27.85 18.86 8.24
CA VAL A 14 -26.76 18.03 7.72
C VAL A 14 -25.97 17.51 8.91
N LEU A 15 -26.58 16.62 9.69
CA LEU A 15 -25.95 15.84 10.74
C LEU A 15 -26.47 14.40 10.71
N LEU A 16 -26.57 13.82 9.51
CA LEU A 16 -26.43 12.38 9.37
C LEU A 16 -24.93 12.07 9.36
N SER A 17 -24.38 11.97 10.57
CA SER A 17 -23.20 11.15 10.80
C SER A 17 -23.60 9.69 10.54
N CYS A 18 -23.73 9.33 9.27
CA CYS A 18 -23.67 7.94 8.85
C CYS A 18 -22.24 7.49 9.12
N LYS A 19 -22.00 6.91 10.31
CA LYS A 19 -20.90 5.94 10.48
C LYS A 19 -21.27 4.73 9.63
N GLY A 20 -21.04 4.84 8.33
CA GLY A 20 -21.37 3.80 7.36
C GLY A 20 -20.60 2.53 7.68
N SER A 21 -21.30 1.41 7.74
CA SER A 21 -20.69 0.11 7.47
C SER A 21 -20.02 0.17 6.10
N ILE A 22 -18.81 -0.37 5.97
CA ILE A 22 -18.14 -0.47 4.67
C ILE A 22 -18.96 -1.44 3.84
N ASP A 23 -19.51 -0.94 2.73
CA ASP A 23 -20.09 -1.78 1.68
C ASP A 23 -18.93 -2.34 0.85
N LEU A 24 -18.55 -3.58 1.17
CA LEU A 24 -17.39 -4.25 0.59
C LEU A 24 -17.63 -4.62 -0.87
N GLU A 25 -18.86 -4.96 -1.22
CA GLU A 25 -19.25 -5.27 -2.59
C GLU A 25 -19.13 -4.04 -3.48
N LYS A 26 -19.64 -2.89 -3.01
CA LYS A 26 -19.49 -1.62 -3.71
C LYS A 26 -18.03 -1.20 -3.83
N PHE A 27 -17.25 -1.38 -2.77
CA PHE A 27 -15.82 -1.07 -2.79
C PHE A 27 -15.08 -1.95 -3.81
N ALA A 28 -15.26 -3.28 -3.75
CA ALA A 28 -14.62 -4.22 -4.67
C ALA A 28 -15.02 -3.94 -6.13
N SER A 29 -16.31 -3.71 -6.38
CA SER A 29 -16.84 -3.37 -7.71
C SER A 29 -16.22 -2.09 -8.27
N ALA A 30 -16.11 -1.04 -7.45
CA ALA A 30 -15.48 0.20 -7.86
C ALA A 30 -14.00 0.00 -8.20
N ARG A 31 -13.25 -0.68 -7.32
CA ARG A 31 -11.82 -0.95 -7.53
C ARG A 31 -11.55 -1.82 -8.76
N THR A 32 -12.35 -2.86 -9.00
CA THR A 32 -12.22 -3.70 -10.19
C THR A 32 -12.59 -2.92 -11.46
N SER A 33 -13.60 -2.03 -11.39
CA SER A 33 -13.99 -1.20 -12.53
C SER A 33 -12.93 -0.16 -12.90
N GLU A 34 -12.19 0.37 -11.93
CA GLU A 34 -11.06 1.28 -12.18
C GLU A 34 -9.95 0.62 -13.02
N ARG A 35 -9.87 -0.72 -13.11
CA ARG A 35 -8.90 -1.42 -13.96
C ARG A 35 -9.18 -1.23 -15.46
N LYS A 36 -10.41 -0.85 -15.84
CA LYS A 36 -10.82 -0.63 -17.24
C LYS A 36 -10.30 0.70 -17.81
N GLY A 37 -10.18 0.78 -19.14
CA GLY A 37 -9.90 2.02 -19.87
C GLY A 37 -8.76 1.93 -20.88
N THR A 38 -8.32 3.08 -21.38
CA THR A 38 -7.34 3.20 -22.47
C THR A 38 -5.96 3.70 -22.01
N PRO A 39 -4.88 3.46 -22.78
CA PRO A 39 -4.81 2.51 -23.89
C PRO A 39 -4.97 1.07 -23.39
N ALA A 40 -5.61 0.22 -24.18
CA ALA A 40 -5.87 -1.17 -23.82
C ALA A 40 -4.55 -1.96 -23.71
N LEU A 41 -4.40 -2.69 -22.60
CA LEU A 41 -3.35 -3.67 -22.36
C LEU A 41 -3.82 -5.07 -22.76
N PHE A 42 -5.07 -5.39 -22.43
CA PHE A 42 -5.73 -6.64 -22.81
C PHE A 42 -7.26 -6.43 -22.84
N TYR A 43 -7.98 -7.43 -23.34
CA TYR A 43 -9.43 -7.46 -23.40
C TYR A 43 -9.96 -8.66 -22.60
N LEU A 44 -11.04 -8.45 -21.85
CA LEU A 44 -11.77 -9.52 -21.17
C LEU A 44 -13.27 -9.28 -21.37
N ASN A 45 -13.95 -10.23 -22.02
CA ASN A 45 -15.37 -10.13 -22.39
C ASN A 45 -15.71 -8.76 -23.03
N GLU A 46 -14.96 -8.40 -24.08
CA GLU A 46 -15.11 -7.15 -24.85
C GLU A 46 -14.81 -5.86 -24.07
N SER A 47 -14.50 -5.94 -22.78
CA SER A 47 -14.04 -4.80 -21.98
C SER A 47 -12.54 -4.59 -22.15
N GLU A 48 -12.14 -3.35 -22.41
CA GLU A 48 -10.75 -2.90 -22.43
C GLU A 48 -10.19 -2.67 -21.02
N PHE A 49 -9.03 -3.26 -20.73
CA PHE A 49 -8.31 -3.06 -19.47
C PHE A 49 -7.05 -2.20 -19.69
N SER A 50 -6.87 -1.18 -18.87
CA SER A 50 -5.92 -0.09 -19.15
C SER A 50 -4.48 -0.44 -18.80
N ALA A 51 -3.56 -0.21 -19.74
CA ALA A 51 -2.12 -0.30 -19.49
C ALA A 51 -1.64 0.73 -18.45
N LYS A 52 -2.29 1.89 -18.38
CA LYS A 52 -1.98 2.93 -17.40
C LYS A 52 -2.31 2.46 -15.99
N ASN A 53 -3.49 1.85 -15.81
CA ASN A 53 -3.96 1.41 -14.50
C ASN A 53 -3.16 0.20 -14.02
N PHE A 54 -2.87 -0.76 -14.91
CA PHE A 54 -1.94 -1.86 -14.61
C PHE A 54 -0.59 -1.33 -14.12
N ARG A 55 0.05 -0.41 -14.84
CA ARG A 55 1.36 0.14 -14.43
C ARG A 55 1.29 0.83 -13.07
N LYS A 56 0.22 1.59 -12.82
CA LYS A 56 0.03 2.29 -11.54
C LYS A 56 -0.06 1.30 -10.38
N GLU A 57 -0.88 0.26 -10.52
CA GLU A 57 -1.05 -0.80 -9.52
C GLU A 57 0.24 -1.60 -9.33
N PHE A 58 0.85 -2.04 -10.44
CA PHE A 58 2.12 -2.75 -10.43
C PHE A 58 3.22 -2.02 -9.67
N PHE A 59 3.49 -0.75 -10.01
CA PHE A 59 4.53 0.01 -9.33
C PHE A 59 4.17 0.32 -7.87
N PHE A 60 2.89 0.54 -7.58
CA PHE A 60 2.44 0.77 -6.22
C PHE A 60 2.68 -0.48 -5.36
N GLU A 61 2.19 -1.64 -5.78
CA GLU A 61 2.33 -2.89 -5.03
C GLU A 61 3.78 -3.32 -4.91
N ARG A 62 4.55 -3.20 -5.99
CA ARG A 62 5.96 -3.55 -5.99
C ARG A 62 6.75 -2.77 -4.93
N LYS A 63 6.52 -1.47 -4.82
CA LYS A 63 7.25 -0.59 -3.89
C LYS A 63 6.68 -0.61 -2.48
N HIS A 64 5.37 -0.47 -2.34
CA HIS A 64 4.70 -0.26 -1.05
C HIS A 64 4.32 -1.55 -0.34
N ILE A 65 4.10 -2.64 -1.08
CA ILE A 65 3.67 -3.92 -0.52
C ILE A 65 4.83 -4.92 -0.53
N ALA A 66 5.49 -5.11 -1.68
CA ALA A 66 6.58 -6.06 -1.81
C ALA A 66 7.96 -5.51 -1.39
N GLY A 67 8.10 -4.19 -1.23
CA GLY A 67 9.37 -3.57 -0.83
C GLY A 67 10.50 -3.74 -1.86
N LYS A 68 10.16 -3.95 -3.13
CA LYS A 68 11.12 -4.13 -4.23
C LYS A 68 11.41 -2.80 -4.91
N PHE A 69 12.67 -2.40 -4.92
CA PHE A 69 13.15 -1.13 -5.49
C PHE A 69 14.20 -1.32 -6.59
N ASP A 70 14.62 -2.55 -6.83
CA ASP A 70 15.52 -2.90 -7.92
C ASP A 70 14.86 -2.66 -9.28
N PRO A 71 15.64 -2.49 -10.37
CA PRO A 71 15.09 -2.30 -11.69
C PRO A 71 14.18 -3.45 -12.11
N VAL A 72 13.01 -3.11 -12.66
CA VAL A 72 12.03 -4.09 -13.16
C VAL A 72 12.61 -4.85 -14.35
N THR A 73 12.33 -6.15 -14.40
CA THR A 73 12.72 -7.02 -15.53
C THR A 73 11.50 -7.40 -16.39
N PRO A 74 11.66 -7.67 -17.70
CA PRO A 74 10.55 -8.10 -18.54
C PRO A 74 9.80 -9.34 -18.02
N PRO A 75 10.47 -10.41 -17.53
CA PRO A 75 9.77 -11.57 -16.97
C PRO A 75 8.93 -11.24 -15.73
N GLU A 76 9.36 -10.28 -14.90
CA GLU A 76 8.57 -9.80 -13.75
C GLU A 76 7.27 -9.13 -14.21
N ILE A 77 7.33 -8.33 -15.28
CA ILE A 77 6.15 -7.66 -15.84
C ILE A 77 5.16 -8.68 -16.41
N GLU A 78 5.66 -9.67 -17.16
CA GLU A 78 4.84 -10.72 -17.76
C GLU A 78 4.12 -11.56 -16.69
N ALA A 79 4.85 -11.97 -15.64
CA ALA A 79 4.27 -12.73 -14.55
C ALA A 79 3.20 -11.93 -13.78
N GLU A 80 3.44 -10.64 -13.54
CA GLU A 80 2.46 -9.81 -12.83
C GLU A 80 1.26 -9.46 -13.72
N LEU A 81 1.44 -9.30 -15.02
CA LEU A 81 0.32 -9.15 -15.95
C LEU A 81 -0.59 -10.37 -15.95
N GLN A 82 -0.01 -11.58 -15.99
CA GLN A 82 -0.79 -12.81 -15.93
C GLN A 82 -1.59 -12.89 -14.62
N ARG A 83 -0.96 -12.58 -13.48
CA ARG A 83 -1.64 -12.51 -12.19
C ARG A 83 -2.77 -11.48 -12.19
N TYR A 84 -2.51 -10.27 -12.69
CA TYR A 84 -3.49 -9.19 -12.73
C TYR A 84 -4.74 -9.57 -13.55
N ILE A 85 -4.55 -10.31 -14.66
CA ILE A 85 -5.66 -10.85 -15.46
C ILE A 85 -6.44 -11.89 -14.67
N GLU A 86 -5.76 -12.87 -14.09
CA GLU A 86 -6.38 -13.95 -13.30
C GLU A 86 -7.15 -13.40 -12.10
N GLU A 87 -6.54 -12.48 -11.34
CA GLU A 87 -7.20 -11.80 -10.23
C GLU A 87 -8.43 -11.02 -10.68
N THR A 88 -8.37 -10.34 -11.83
CA THR A 88 -9.53 -9.61 -12.37
C THR A 88 -10.69 -10.56 -12.66
N ILE A 89 -10.41 -11.73 -13.24
CA ILE A 89 -11.42 -12.76 -13.51
C ILE A 89 -12.03 -13.26 -12.20
N VAL A 90 -11.19 -13.64 -11.23
CA VAL A 90 -11.64 -14.15 -9.93
C VAL A 90 -12.42 -13.08 -9.14
N LEU A 91 -12.00 -11.83 -9.18
CA LEU A 91 -12.70 -10.71 -8.52
C LEU A 91 -14.09 -10.50 -9.12
N ASN A 92 -14.22 -10.51 -10.45
CA ASN A 92 -15.53 -10.37 -11.11
C ASN A 92 -16.48 -11.50 -10.70
N GLU A 93 -15.99 -12.73 -10.67
CA GLU A 93 -16.76 -13.91 -10.26
C GLU A 93 -17.16 -13.82 -8.77
N ALA A 94 -16.22 -13.47 -7.90
CA ALA A 94 -16.47 -13.32 -6.47
C ALA A 94 -17.49 -12.23 -6.16
N ILE A 95 -17.41 -11.07 -6.83
CA ILE A 95 -18.38 -9.98 -6.71
C ILE A 95 -19.78 -10.44 -7.14
N ALA A 96 -19.88 -11.24 -8.20
CA ALA A 96 -21.17 -11.69 -8.72
C ALA A 96 -21.83 -12.79 -7.87
N LYS A 97 -21.04 -13.60 -7.15
CA LYS A 97 -21.53 -14.83 -6.51
C LYS A 97 -21.47 -14.81 -4.98
N ALA A 98 -20.56 -14.06 -4.38
CA ALA A 98 -20.37 -14.05 -2.94
C ALA A 98 -21.13 -12.88 -2.29
N ASP A 99 -21.81 -13.14 -1.17
CA ASP A 99 -22.31 -12.07 -0.31
C ASP A 99 -21.17 -11.51 0.54
N LEU A 100 -20.45 -10.54 -0.03
CA LEU A 100 -19.31 -9.86 0.61
C LEU A 100 -19.75 -8.97 1.79
N ASN A 101 -21.04 -8.67 1.89
CA ASN A 101 -21.61 -7.85 2.94
C ASN A 101 -22.19 -8.69 4.10
N SER A 102 -22.21 -10.02 3.98
CA SER A 102 -22.63 -10.94 5.05
C SER A 102 -21.82 -10.79 6.34
N ALA A 103 -22.44 -11.11 7.48
CA ALA A 103 -21.76 -11.09 8.78
C ALA A 103 -20.57 -12.07 8.84
N GLU A 104 -20.66 -13.19 8.11
CA GLU A 104 -19.58 -14.16 7.98
C GLU A 104 -18.38 -13.56 7.23
N ALA A 105 -18.61 -12.96 6.06
CA ALA A 105 -17.55 -12.32 5.27
C ALA A 105 -16.90 -11.17 6.06
N GLN A 106 -17.69 -10.33 6.73
CA GLN A 106 -17.16 -9.25 7.57
C GLN A 106 -16.27 -9.79 8.71
N LYS A 107 -16.69 -10.87 9.38
CA LYS A 107 -15.91 -11.51 10.43
C LYS A 107 -14.61 -12.11 9.89
N TYR A 108 -14.66 -12.73 8.71
CA TYR A 108 -13.49 -13.28 8.03
C TYR A 108 -12.49 -12.19 7.60
N LEU A 109 -12.97 -11.07 7.08
CA LEU A 109 -12.14 -9.99 6.53
C LEU A 109 -11.57 -9.06 7.62
N TRP A 110 -12.25 -8.93 8.76
CA TRP A 110 -11.87 -7.97 9.80
C TRP A 110 -10.40 -8.06 10.25
N PRO A 111 -9.81 -9.25 10.49
CA PRO A 111 -8.39 -9.34 10.86
C PRO A 111 -7.44 -8.70 9.82
N PHE A 112 -7.78 -8.78 8.53
CA PHE A 112 -7.00 -8.20 7.43
C PHE A 112 -7.22 -6.70 7.36
N VAL A 113 -8.48 -6.25 7.35
CA VAL A 113 -8.84 -4.81 7.31
C VAL A 113 -8.23 -4.06 8.49
N ARG A 114 -8.36 -4.60 9.71
CA ARG A 114 -7.76 -3.99 10.92
C ARG A 114 -6.25 -3.82 10.78
N LYS A 115 -5.54 -4.85 10.31
CA LYS A 115 -4.08 -4.79 10.10
C LYS A 115 -3.71 -3.78 9.02
N ALA A 116 -4.45 -3.76 7.90
CA ALA A 116 -4.23 -2.84 6.80
C ALA A 116 -4.40 -1.37 7.23
N VAL A 117 -5.48 -1.05 7.96
CA VAL A 117 -5.72 0.31 8.48
C VAL A 117 -4.60 0.77 9.42
N ILE A 118 -4.18 -0.09 10.35
CA ILE A 118 -3.09 0.22 11.28
C ILE A 118 -1.78 0.43 10.51
N SER A 119 -1.47 -0.46 9.57
CA SER A 119 -0.24 -0.40 8.77
C SER A 119 -0.22 0.85 7.90
N TYR A 120 -1.31 1.16 7.20
CA TYR A 120 -1.46 2.36 6.38
C TYR A 120 -1.20 3.62 7.22
N TYR A 121 -1.84 3.72 8.38
CA TYR A 121 -1.65 4.85 9.27
C TYR A 121 -0.18 5.00 9.69
N LEU A 122 0.45 3.92 10.17
CA LEU A 122 1.85 3.98 10.62
C LEU A 122 2.82 4.29 9.49
N SER A 123 2.63 3.71 8.29
CA SER A 123 3.44 4.00 7.11
C SER A 123 3.27 5.44 6.62
N LYS A 124 2.07 6.00 6.71
CA LYS A 124 1.83 7.41 6.41
C LYS A 124 2.54 8.34 7.39
N GLU A 125 2.33 8.13 8.68
CA GLU A 125 2.90 9.00 9.73
C GLU A 125 4.44 8.90 9.82
N SER A 126 5.02 7.76 9.45
CA SER A 126 6.48 7.60 9.45
C SER A 126 7.17 8.16 8.21
N GLY A 127 6.42 8.58 7.19
CA GLY A 127 6.94 9.03 5.90
C GLY A 127 7.40 7.89 4.99
N GLU A 128 6.95 6.65 5.23
CA GLU A 128 7.35 5.49 4.42
C GLU A 128 6.87 5.61 2.97
N PHE A 129 5.65 6.12 2.78
CA PHE A 129 5.10 6.31 1.43
C PHE A 129 5.92 7.30 0.61
N GLU A 130 6.35 8.42 1.21
CA GLU A 130 7.20 9.41 0.55
C GLU A 130 8.55 8.84 0.10
N ILE A 131 9.15 7.97 0.92
CA ILE A 131 10.41 7.30 0.56
C ILE A 131 10.22 6.40 -0.67
N ALA A 132 9.11 5.67 -0.72
CA ALA A 132 8.82 4.76 -1.81
C ALA A 132 8.42 5.48 -3.10
N GLU A 133 7.61 6.53 -3.01
CA GLU A 133 7.21 7.36 -4.16
C GLU A 133 8.43 8.03 -4.80
N ASN A 134 9.32 8.62 -3.98
CA ASN A 134 10.50 9.34 -4.44
C ASN A 134 11.73 8.43 -4.62
N SER A 135 11.55 7.11 -4.62
CA SER A 135 12.69 6.16 -4.71
C SER A 135 13.48 6.31 -6.00
N ASN A 136 12.83 6.76 -7.08
CA ASN A 136 13.44 6.95 -8.40
C ASN A 136 14.29 8.24 -8.47
N GLU A 137 14.11 9.14 -7.51
CA GLU A 137 14.83 10.43 -7.39
C GLU A 137 16.07 10.30 -6.51
N VAL A 138 16.37 9.10 -6.00
CA VAL A 138 17.54 8.86 -5.17
C VAL A 138 18.79 8.88 -6.04
N GLU A 139 19.57 9.93 -5.90
CA GLU A 139 20.82 10.11 -6.63
C GLU A 139 22.04 9.59 -5.85
N VAL A 140 23.04 9.12 -6.60
CA VAL A 140 24.36 8.73 -6.11
C VAL A 140 25.39 9.44 -6.96
N SER A 141 26.35 10.10 -6.33
CA SER A 141 27.42 10.82 -7.02
C SER A 141 28.24 9.89 -7.92
N ASP A 142 28.37 10.27 -9.18
CA ASP A 142 29.17 9.55 -10.15
C ASP A 142 30.65 9.53 -9.77
N GLU A 143 31.17 10.61 -9.20
CA GLU A 143 32.54 10.69 -8.69
C GLU A 143 32.81 9.64 -7.60
N LEU A 144 31.82 9.38 -6.75
CA LEU A 144 31.92 8.38 -5.68
C LEU A 144 31.94 6.96 -6.25
N ILE A 145 31.13 6.69 -7.27
CA ILE A 145 31.15 5.40 -7.99
C ILE A 145 32.48 5.19 -8.72
N GLU A 146 32.99 6.22 -9.40
CA GLU A 146 34.27 6.18 -10.11
C GLU A 146 35.45 5.96 -9.16
N ARG A 147 35.47 6.66 -8.02
CA ARG A 147 36.49 6.49 -6.98
C ARG A 147 36.45 5.07 -6.42
N TYR A 148 35.27 4.58 -6.05
CA TYR A 148 35.12 3.22 -5.50
C TYR A 148 35.57 2.16 -6.51
N TYR A 149 35.15 2.28 -7.78
CA TYR A 149 35.57 1.37 -8.83
C TYR A 149 37.09 1.38 -9.01
N SER A 150 37.70 2.55 -9.10
CA SER A 150 39.15 2.69 -9.32
C SER A 150 39.98 2.09 -8.18
N GLN A 151 39.51 2.23 -6.93
CA GLN A 151 40.18 1.70 -5.74
C GLN A 151 40.03 0.18 -5.57
N ASN A 152 38.98 -0.41 -6.13
CA ASN A 152 38.64 -1.83 -5.90
C ASN A 152 38.69 -2.68 -7.17
N LYS A 153 39.20 -2.14 -8.28
CA LYS A 153 39.14 -2.77 -9.61
C LYS A 153 39.64 -4.21 -9.62
N GLU A 154 40.72 -4.51 -8.91
CA GLU A 154 41.29 -5.87 -8.87
C GLU A 154 40.43 -6.89 -8.13
N LEU A 155 39.56 -6.42 -7.22
CA LEU A 155 38.62 -7.27 -6.48
C LEU A 155 37.32 -7.51 -7.26
N LEU A 156 37.01 -6.65 -8.23
CA LEU A 156 35.78 -6.69 -9.00
C LEU A 156 35.96 -7.57 -10.26
N LYS A 157 35.50 -8.82 -10.17
CA LYS A 157 35.68 -9.86 -11.21
C LYS A 157 34.91 -9.64 -12.54
N GLU A 158 34.25 -8.50 -12.72
CA GLU A 158 33.43 -8.20 -13.90
C GLU A 158 34.30 -7.62 -15.02
N LYS A 159 34.24 -8.21 -16.22
CA LYS A 159 35.09 -7.80 -17.36
C LYS A 159 34.61 -6.53 -18.06
N ASN A 160 33.36 -6.11 -17.85
CA ASN A 160 32.75 -4.93 -18.46
C ASN A 160 32.66 -3.77 -17.46
N PRO A 161 33.54 -2.75 -17.54
CA PRO A 161 33.56 -1.62 -16.61
C PRO A 161 32.25 -0.83 -16.56
N THR A 162 31.60 -0.65 -17.71
CA THR A 162 30.36 0.14 -17.82
C THR A 162 29.21 -0.55 -17.10
N GLU A 163 29.08 -1.86 -17.31
CA GLU A 163 28.05 -2.66 -16.66
C GLU A 163 28.27 -2.73 -15.15
N LEU A 164 29.53 -2.90 -14.72
CA LEU A 164 29.89 -2.92 -13.32
C LEU A 164 29.58 -1.59 -12.61
N LYS A 165 29.93 -0.46 -13.21
CA LYS A 165 29.58 0.88 -12.68
C LYS A 165 28.08 1.08 -12.56
N LYS A 166 27.30 0.60 -13.54
CA LYS A 166 25.83 0.59 -13.48
C LYS A 166 25.32 -0.26 -12.31
N LYS A 167 25.87 -1.46 -12.10
CA LYS A 167 25.54 -2.33 -10.96
C LYS A 167 25.88 -1.67 -9.62
N LEU A 168 27.05 -1.02 -9.51
CA LEU A 168 27.46 -0.28 -8.31
C LEU A 168 26.52 0.88 -8.02
N ARG A 169 26.16 1.69 -9.03
CA ARG A 169 25.20 2.79 -8.87
C ARG A 169 23.85 2.28 -8.38
N ASN A 170 23.30 1.25 -9.02
CA ASN A 170 22.02 0.66 -8.62
C ASN A 170 22.08 0.12 -7.18
N THR A 171 23.17 -0.54 -6.81
CA THR A 171 23.37 -1.06 -5.45
C THR A 171 23.42 0.07 -4.42
N ALA A 172 24.13 1.16 -4.72
CA ALA A 172 24.21 2.31 -3.83
C ALA A 172 22.85 3.00 -3.65
N ILE A 173 22.05 3.12 -4.72
CA ILE A 173 20.67 3.62 -4.66
C ILE A 173 19.83 2.75 -3.72
N LEU A 174 19.90 1.42 -3.88
CA LEU A 174 19.16 0.47 -3.04
C LEU A 174 19.56 0.57 -1.56
N ILE A 175 20.86 0.72 -1.27
CA ILE A 175 21.36 0.91 0.10
C ILE A 175 20.75 2.17 0.70
N LYS A 176 20.82 3.31 0.00
CA LYS A 176 20.23 4.58 0.47
C LYS A 176 18.73 4.47 0.75
N ILE A 177 17.98 3.80 -0.13
CA ILE A 177 16.54 3.58 0.07
C ILE A 177 16.30 2.73 1.32
N ARG A 178 17.05 1.63 1.50
CA ARG A 178 16.93 0.76 2.67
C ARG A 178 17.26 1.49 3.98
N GLU A 179 18.27 2.34 3.98
CA GLU A 179 18.60 3.18 5.15
C GLU A 179 17.45 4.12 5.50
N ARG A 180 16.86 4.81 4.50
CA ARG A 180 15.69 5.67 4.71
C ARG A 180 14.49 4.88 5.26
N LEU A 181 14.25 3.69 4.72
CA LEU A 181 13.18 2.80 5.21
C LEU A 181 13.44 2.33 6.65
N ALA A 182 14.68 1.98 7.00
CA ALA A 182 15.04 1.62 8.36
C ALA A 182 14.77 2.76 9.35
N LEU A 183 15.12 4.00 8.98
CA LEU A 183 14.78 5.19 9.78
C LEU A 183 13.27 5.37 9.93
N SER A 184 12.49 5.13 8.88
CA SER A 184 11.02 5.12 8.95
C SER A 184 10.50 4.07 9.93
N GLN A 185 11.07 2.86 9.95
CA GLN A 185 10.67 1.82 10.91
C GLN A 185 10.97 2.21 12.36
N GLU A 186 12.09 2.87 12.62
CA GLU A 186 12.36 3.43 13.96
C GLU A 186 11.35 4.52 14.34
N LYS A 187 10.96 5.39 13.40
CA LYS A 187 9.88 6.37 13.64
C LYS A 187 8.56 5.70 14.01
N LYS A 188 8.18 4.59 13.36
CA LYS A 188 6.96 3.83 13.70
C LYS A 188 6.98 3.36 15.15
N LYS A 189 8.12 2.84 15.64
CA LYS A 189 8.28 2.43 17.04
C LYS A 189 8.07 3.61 18.00
N ILE A 190 8.64 4.77 17.67
CA ILE A 190 8.48 6.00 18.47
C ILE A 190 7.01 6.45 18.49
N ILE A 191 6.33 6.46 17.34
CA ILE A 191 4.90 6.81 17.24
C ILE A 191 4.06 5.89 18.14
N LEU A 192 4.27 4.57 18.04
CA LEU A 192 3.59 3.59 18.88
C LEU A 192 3.89 3.79 20.38
N GLY A 193 5.14 4.10 20.73
CA GLY A 193 5.54 4.42 22.09
C GLY A 193 4.77 5.62 22.66
N LYS A 194 4.71 6.72 21.90
CA LYS A 194 3.94 7.92 22.27
C LYS A 194 2.45 7.62 22.40
N MET A 195 1.88 6.88 21.46
CA MET A 195 0.47 6.48 21.54
C MET A 195 0.16 5.66 22.78
N ARG A 196 1.02 4.72 23.16
CA ARG A 196 0.85 3.95 24.40
C ARG A 196 0.95 4.82 25.65
N GLN A 197 1.87 5.78 25.69
CA GLN A 197 2.00 6.71 26.82
C GLN A 197 0.78 7.63 26.97
N ASN A 198 0.24 8.09 25.84
CA ASN A 198 -0.92 8.99 25.82
C ASN A 198 -2.24 8.30 26.18
N ASN A 199 -2.28 6.97 26.17
CA ASN A 199 -3.49 6.20 26.44
C ASN A 199 -3.34 5.39 27.73
N LYS A 200 -4.24 5.59 28.69
CA LYS A 200 -4.28 4.78 29.91
C LYS A 200 -4.85 3.40 29.59
N VAL A 201 -4.00 2.39 29.50
CA VAL A 201 -4.41 1.00 29.31
C VAL A 201 -4.48 0.29 30.66
N ARG A 202 -5.64 -0.27 31.00
CA ARG A 202 -5.82 -1.17 32.14
C ARG A 202 -6.16 -2.56 31.63
N ILE A 203 -5.35 -3.56 31.99
CA ILE A 203 -5.61 -4.96 31.67
C ILE A 203 -6.40 -5.57 32.82
N VAL A 204 -7.56 -6.13 32.52
CA VAL A 204 -8.38 -6.87 33.49
C VAL A 204 -7.92 -8.33 33.48
N GLN A 205 -6.90 -8.64 34.29
CA GLN A 205 -6.21 -9.94 34.27
C GLN A 205 -7.13 -11.15 34.43
N LYS A 206 -8.19 -11.03 35.26
CA LYS A 206 -9.17 -12.11 35.46
C LYS A 206 -9.88 -12.56 34.17
N GLU A 207 -10.04 -11.66 33.20
CA GLU A 207 -10.70 -11.98 31.91
C GLU A 207 -9.71 -12.56 30.89
N VAL A 208 -8.40 -12.34 31.08
CA VAL A 208 -7.35 -12.85 30.18
C VAL A 208 -7.10 -14.34 30.41
N PHE A 209 -7.21 -14.79 31.66
CA PHE A 209 -6.92 -16.17 32.07
C PHE A 209 -8.19 -16.96 32.41
N THR A 210 -9.26 -16.78 31.64
CA THR A 210 -10.49 -17.56 31.80
C THR A 210 -10.36 -18.92 31.12
N LYS A 211 -10.93 -19.97 31.72
CA LYS A 211 -10.93 -21.32 31.13
C LYS A 211 -11.60 -21.36 29.75
N ASP A 212 -12.63 -20.53 29.55
CA ASP A 212 -13.37 -20.38 28.30
C ASP A 212 -12.49 -19.98 27.10
N LEU A 213 -11.32 -19.39 27.34
CA LEU A 213 -10.34 -19.07 26.29
C LEU A 213 -9.44 -20.25 25.89
N TYR A 214 -9.32 -21.26 26.75
CA TYR A 214 -8.39 -22.39 26.58
C TYR A 214 -9.06 -23.73 26.30
N GLU A 215 -10.35 -23.89 26.64
CA GLU A 215 -11.06 -25.18 26.60
C GLU A 215 -12.22 -25.22 25.56
N LYS A 216 -12.05 -24.58 24.40
CA LYS A 216 -13.03 -24.69 23.29
C LYS A 216 -12.86 -25.94 22.45
#